data_AF-L7LM53-F1
#
_entry.id   AF-L7LM53-F1
#
_cell.length_a   1.000
_cell.length_b   1.000
_cell.length_c   1.000
_cell.angle_alpha   90.00
_cell.angle_beta   90.00
_cell.angle_gamma   90.00
#
_symmetry.space_group_name_H-M   'P 1'
#
loop_
_entity.id
_entity.type
_entity.pdbx_description
1 polymer ?
#
loop_
_entity_poly.entity_id
_entity_poly.type
_entity_poly.pdbx_seq_one_letter_code
_entity_poly.pdbx_strand_id
1 'polypeptide(L)' 'MNLQEAQNEIQRAGVFYSRSNDATGRGRHQIRDRNWVVVAQTPSPGTPIGEGDAVLSVVKIGEPSLC' A
#
# COMPACT_ATOMS: atom_id res chain seq x y z
N MET A 1 4.48 -8.26 -3.08
CA MET A 1 4.66 -7.69 -1.73
C MET A 1 3.28 -7.45 -1.13
N ASN A 2 3.06 -7.83 0.13
CA ASN A 2 1.81 -7.54 0.83
C ASN A 2 1.82 -6.13 1.46
N LEU A 3 0.65 -5.61 1.87
CA LEU A 3 0.55 -4.25 2.41
C LEU A 3 1.37 -4.06 3.70
N GLN A 4 1.42 -5.07 4.57
CA GLN A 4 2.23 -5.01 5.79
C GLN A 4 3.73 -4.87 5.48
N GLU A 5 4.23 -5.64 4.52
CA GLU A 5 5.63 -5.58 4.09
C GLU A 5 5.97 -4.20 3.52
N ALA A 6 5.09 -3.65 2.68
CA ALA A 6 5.28 -2.32 2.09
C ALA A 6 5.30 -1.23 3.18
N GLN A 7 4.38 -1.28 4.14
CA GLN A 7 4.35 -0.35 5.26
C GLN A 7 5.59 -0.47 6.14
N ASN A 8 6.07 -1.69 6.39
CA ASN A 8 7.29 -1.92 7.16
C ASN A 8 8.52 -1.31 6.47
N GLU A 9 8.59 -1.38 5.14
CA GLU A 9 9.69 -0.78 4.38
C GLU A 9 9.66 0.76 4.47
N ILE A 10 8.48 1.36 4.37
CA ILE A 10 8.27 2.80 4.55
C ILE A 10 8.68 3.23 5.96
N GLN A 11 8.34 2.45 7.00
CA GLN A 11 8.76 2.69 8.38
C GLN A 11 10.27 2.57 8.56
N ARG A 12 10.93 1.60 7.90
CA ARG A 12 12.39 1.48 7.90
C ARG A 12 13.07 2.68 7.26
N ALA A 13 12.43 3.30 6.28
CA ALA A 13 12.90 4.55 5.68
C ALA A 13 12.66 5.79 6.57
N GLY A 14 12.04 5.64 7.75
CA GLY A 14 11.79 6.72 8.70
C GLY A 14 10.42 7.37 8.59
N VAL A 15 9.51 6.82 7.76
CA VAL A 15 8.15 7.33 7.58
C VAL A 15 7.16 6.42 8.31
N PHE A 16 6.56 6.92 9.38
CA PHE A 16 5.68 6.09 10.24
C PHE A 16 4.24 6.00 9.76
N TYR A 17 3.84 6.91 8.87
CA TYR A 17 2.47 7.01 8.39
C TYR A 17 2.43 6.89 6.86
N SER A 18 1.69 5.89 6.38
CA SER A 18 1.39 5.68 4.96
C SER A 18 -0.12 5.49 4.78
N ARG A 19 -0.63 5.86 3.62
CA ARG A 19 -2.02 5.67 3.23
C ARG A 19 -2.14 4.46 2.31
N SER A 20 -3.33 3.90 2.28
CA SER A 20 -3.65 2.80 1.38
C SER A 20 -5.07 2.91 0.84
N ASN A 21 -5.26 2.49 -0.40
CA ASN A 21 -6.54 2.54 -1.09
C ASN A 21 -6.83 1.20 -1.77
N ASP A 22 -8.10 0.81 -1.79
CA ASP A 22 -8.57 -0.37 -2.50
C ASP A 22 -8.61 -0.07 -4.01
N ALA A 23 -7.67 -0.66 -4.75
CA ALA A 23 -7.54 -0.47 -6.19
C ALA A 23 -8.75 -1.03 -6.97
N THR A 24 -9.56 -1.89 -6.35
CA THR A 24 -10.80 -2.37 -6.97
C THR A 24 -11.93 -1.34 -6.95
N GLY A 25 -11.76 -0.21 -6.28
CA GLY A 25 -12.78 0.84 -6.13
C GLY A 25 -13.92 0.48 -5.17
N ARG A 26 -13.83 -0.66 -4.48
CA ARG A 26 -14.87 -1.16 -3.56
C ARG A 26 -14.86 -0.49 -2.19
N GLY A 27 -13.90 0.39 -1.91
CA GLY A 27 -13.82 1.17 -0.67
C GLY A 27 -13.69 0.33 0.61
N ARG A 28 -13.14 -0.88 0.53
CA ARG A 28 -13.05 -1.78 1.69
C ARG A 28 -11.95 -1.33 2.65
N HIS A 29 -12.23 -1.44 3.94
CA HIS A 29 -11.24 -1.22 4.99
C HIS A 29 -10.22 -2.36 5.04
N GLN A 30 -8.93 -2.02 4.99
CA GLN A 30 -7.84 -2.97 5.09
C GLN A 30 -7.56 -3.33 6.55
N ILE A 31 -8.45 -4.11 7.18
CA ILE A 31 -8.34 -4.47 8.61
C ILE A 31 -7.16 -5.45 8.86
N ARG A 32 -6.83 -6.29 7.88
CA ARG A 32 -5.70 -7.22 7.93
C ARG A 32 -4.79 -6.95 6.75
N ASP A 33 -3.78 -6.11 6.94
CA ASP A 33 -2.88 -5.68 5.86
C ASP A 33 -2.20 -6.83 5.12
N ARG A 34 -1.84 -7.90 5.83
CA ARG A 34 -1.30 -9.14 5.20
C ARG A 34 -2.24 -9.82 4.19
N ASN A 35 -3.55 -9.53 4.21
CA ASN A 35 -4.52 -10.07 3.25
C ASN A 35 -4.62 -9.22 1.97
N TRP A 36 -3.78 -8.19 1.84
CA TRP A 36 -3.78 -7.25 0.74
C TRP A 36 -2.44 -7.27 0.02
N VAL A 37 -2.49 -7.25 -1.30
CA VAL A 37 -1.34 -7.21 -2.20
C VAL A 37 -1.24 -5.80 -2.75
N VAL A 38 -0.05 -5.21 -2.65
CA VAL A 38 0.24 -3.92 -3.27
C VAL A 38 0.40 -4.12 -4.77
N VAL A 39 -0.41 -3.39 -5.56
CA VAL A 39 -0.41 -3.43 -7.03
C VAL A 39 0.16 -2.15 -7.63
N ALA A 40 0.08 -1.04 -6.91
CA ALA A 40 0.70 0.22 -7.30
C ALA A 40 1.04 1.06 -6.07
N GLN A 41 1.94 2.02 -6.24
CA GLN A 41 2.32 2.97 -5.20
C GLN A 41 2.53 4.36 -5.81
N THR A 42 2.23 5.38 -5.01
CA THR A 42 2.47 6.78 -5.34
C THR A 42 3.08 7.47 -4.11
N PRO A 43 4.18 8.23 -4.25
CA PRO A 43 4.97 8.44 -5.47
C PRO A 43 5.79 7.20 -5.90
N SER A 44 6.38 7.27 -7.09
CA SER A 44 7.15 6.18 -7.68
C SER A 44 8.35 5.77 -6.80
N PRO A 45 8.78 4.49 -6.86
CA PRO A 45 9.94 4.01 -6.09
C PRO A 45 11.17 4.91 -6.25
N GLY A 46 11.87 5.17 -5.14
CA GLY A 46 13.05 6.05 -5.12
C GLY A 46 12.74 7.55 -4.98
N THR A 47 11.46 7.94 -5.00
CA THR A 47 11.06 9.31 -4.66
C THR A 47 11.09 9.52 -3.15
N PRO A 48 11.71 10.61 -2.64
CA PRO A 48 11.60 10.97 -1.24
C PRO A 48 10.14 11.17 -0.83
N ILE A 49 9.76 10.61 0.31
CA ILE A 49 8.41 10.72 0.87
C ILE A 49 8.49 11.22 2.32
N GLY A 50 7.54 12.06 2.72
CA GLY A 50 7.29 12.41 4.11
C GLY A 50 6.14 11.59 4.71
N GLU A 51 5.69 12.01 5.89
CA GLU A 51 4.55 11.38 6.56
C GLU A 51 3.24 11.56 5.79
N GLY A 52 2.60 10.44 5.43
CA GLY A 52 1.31 10.44 4.74
C GLY A 52 1.36 10.70 3.24
N ASP A 53 2.54 10.92 2.67
CA ASP A 53 2.72 11.09 1.23
C ASP A 53 2.62 9.77 0.46
N ALA A 54 3.07 8.67 1.08
CA ALA A 54 3.01 7.36 0.48
C ALA A 54 1.57 6.83 0.43
N VAL A 55 1.05 6.61 -0.77
CA VAL A 55 -0.25 5.99 -1.04
C VAL A 55 -0.03 4.64 -1.71
N LEU A 56 -0.49 3.57 -1.07
CA LEU A 56 -0.39 2.20 -1.55
C LEU A 56 -1.74 1.74 -2.11
N SER A 57 -1.79 1.46 -3.40
CA SER A 57 -2.94 0.85 -4.06
C SER A 57 -2.89 -0.66 -3.87
N VAL A 58 -3.96 -1.23 -3.31
CA VAL A 58 -3.99 -2.64 -2.92
C VAL A 58 -5.22 -3.39 -3.44
N VAL A 59 -5.05 -4.69 -3.70
CA VAL A 59 -6.14 -5.63 -3.97
C VAL A 59 -6.12 -6.75 -2.93
N LYS A 60 -7.26 -7.36 -2.65
CA LYS A 60 -7.31 -8.47 -1.69
C LYS A 60 -6.64 -9.70 -2.32
N ILE A 61 -5.91 -10.48 -1.52
CA ILE A 61 -5.32 -11.74 -1.98
C ILE A 61 -6.40 -12.63 -2.61
N GLY A 62 -6.14 -13.12 -3.82
CA GLY A 62 -7.05 -13.96 -4.59
C GLY A 62 -8.00 -13.19 -5.51
N GLU A 63 -7.97 -11.85 -5.51
CA GLU A 63 -8.65 -11.05 -6.52
C GLU A 63 -7.72 -10.75 -7.70
N PRO A 64 -8.24 -10.74 -8.95
CA PRO A 64 -7.43 -10.36 -10.09
C PRO A 64 -6.96 -8.91 -9.94
N SER A 65 -5.65 -8.71 -9.93
CA SER A 65 -5.07 -7.38 -10.14
C SER A 65 -5.21 -7.05 -11.62
N LEU A 66 -5.95 -5.99 -11.94
CA LEU A 66 -6.05 -5.45 -13.30
C LEU A 66 -4.84 -4.60 -13.69
N CYS A 67 -3.77 -4.65 -12.88
CA CYS A 67 -2.53 -3.90 -13.05
C CYS A 67 -1.40 -4.82 -13.52
#